data_AF-A0A0C3Q4S0-F1
#
_entry.id   AF-A0A0C3Q4S0-F1
#
_cell.length_a   1.000
_cell.length_b   1.000
_cell.length_c   1.000
_cell.angle_alpha   90.00
_cell.angle_beta   90.00
_cell.angle_gamma   90.00
#
_symmetry.space_group_name_H-M   'P 1'
#
loop_
_entity.id
_entity.type
_entity.pdbx_description
1 polymer ?
#
loop_
_entity_poly.entity_id
_entity_poly.type
_entity_poly.pdbx_seq_one_letter_code
_entity_poly.pdbx_strand_id
1 'polypeptide(L)'
;MFDDHLHVRQETLARQLFALKQGLDTLCSRSPPDGRAVNNPQAGVPRIYTTYITEDKAEQSLRFLRPLTERLPQPLLFVTSADKLVKLVVGNYGTEVHRLLAKHQFAPALYGQRCLESAPTAYVMEFLSPPTLKKSGWVTLFDFFKLKDEDLPTRYANAIRIALDHILDVMQDEKMVHGDLRPNNIMLEVIDSGNTPVCSDEKQGVKLRVVDFDWAEMEHDRRLVQEWMSKRFPSMY
;
A
#
# COMPACT_ATOMS: atom_id res chain seq x y z
N MET A 1 47.95 -14.53 -3.16
CA MET A 1 47.37 -14.29 -4.50
C MET A 1 45.96 -13.80 -4.22
N PHE A 2 45.73 -12.49 -4.34
CA PHE A 2 44.42 -11.89 -4.01
C PHE A 2 43.43 -12.25 -5.11
N ASP A 3 42.27 -12.75 -4.70
CA ASP A 3 41.23 -13.27 -5.57
C ASP A 3 40.69 -12.17 -6.51
N ASP A 4 40.52 -12.50 -7.79
CA ASP A 4 40.26 -11.55 -8.87
C ASP A 4 38.78 -11.12 -8.91
N HIS A 5 38.37 -10.38 -7.87
CA HIS A 5 37.05 -9.76 -7.77
C HIS A 5 36.81 -8.68 -8.85
N LEU A 6 37.84 -8.30 -9.62
CA LEU A 6 37.74 -7.29 -10.67
C LEU A 6 36.95 -7.80 -11.88
N HIS A 7 37.22 -9.03 -12.34
CA HIS A 7 36.56 -9.60 -13.51
C HIS A 7 35.05 -9.78 -13.29
N VAL A 8 34.66 -10.34 -12.13
CA VAL A 8 33.25 -10.52 -11.76
C VAL A 8 32.51 -9.18 -11.68
N ARG A 9 33.16 -8.16 -11.12
CA ARG A 9 32.58 -6.81 -11.04
C ARG A 9 32.39 -6.18 -12.42
N GLN A 10 33.39 -6.28 -13.29
CA GLN A 10 33.32 -5.75 -14.66
C GLN A 10 32.23 -6.43 -15.48
N GLU A 11 32.11 -7.75 -15.36
CA GLU A 11 31.06 -8.50 -16.05
C GLU A 11 29.67 -8.11 -15.55
N THR A 12 29.49 -7.95 -14.25
CA THR A 12 28.23 -7.49 -13.64
C THR A 12 27.83 -6.10 -14.15
N LEU A 13 28.79 -5.16 -14.16
CA LEU A 13 28.57 -3.80 -14.68
C LEU A 13 28.22 -3.81 -16.17
N ALA A 14 28.94 -4.61 -16.98
CA ALA A 14 28.68 -4.72 -18.42
C ALA A 14 27.26 -5.25 -18.70
N ARG A 15 26.81 -6.26 -17.95
CA ARG A 15 25.44 -6.80 -18.06
C ARG A 15 24.39 -5.75 -17.68
N GLN A 16 24.61 -4.98 -16.61
CA GLN A 16 23.71 -3.90 -16.21
C GLN A 16 23.65 -2.77 -17.23
N LEU A 17 24.80 -2.32 -17.74
CA LEU A 17 24.86 -1.28 -18.78
C LEU A 17 24.19 -1.72 -20.07
N PHE A 18 24.37 -2.98 -20.46
CA PHE A 18 23.70 -3.56 -21.62
C PHE A 18 22.19 -3.64 -21.43
N ALA A 19 21.71 -4.10 -20.27
CA ALA A 19 20.29 -4.13 -19.95
C ALA A 19 19.67 -2.72 -19.92
N LEU A 20 20.38 -1.73 -19.35
CA LEU A 20 19.97 -0.32 -19.37
C LEU A 20 19.86 0.22 -20.79
N LYS A 21 20.85 -0.09 -21.65
CA LYS A 21 20.81 0.29 -23.06
C LYS A 21 19.61 -0.34 -23.77
N GLN A 22 19.38 -1.64 -23.62
CA GLN A 22 18.20 -2.30 -24.20
C GLN A 22 16.88 -1.71 -23.70
N GLY A 23 16.80 -1.39 -22.40
CA GLY A 23 15.66 -0.71 -21.82
C GLY A 23 15.45 0.67 -22.45
N LEU A 24 16.52 1.45 -22.61
CA LEU A 24 16.48 2.76 -23.26
C LEU A 24 16.06 2.64 -24.74
N ASP A 25 16.64 1.71 -25.49
CA ASP A 25 16.29 1.45 -26.90
C ASP A 25 14.80 1.04 -27.02
N THR A 26 14.30 0.26 -26.06
CA THR A 26 12.87 -0.12 -26.00
C THR A 26 11.98 1.09 -25.70
N LEU A 27 12.38 1.99 -24.79
CA LEU A 27 11.65 3.21 -24.49
C LEU A 27 11.68 4.19 -25.68
N CYS A 28 12.82 4.32 -26.34
CA CYS A 28 13.00 5.15 -27.53
C CYS A 28 12.17 4.64 -28.72
N SER A 29 12.15 3.33 -28.97
CA SER A 29 11.32 2.73 -30.03
C SER A 29 9.81 2.82 -29.78
N ARG A 30 9.39 2.97 -28.51
CA ARG A 30 8.01 3.25 -28.12
C ARG A 30 7.69 4.73 -28.04
N SER A 31 8.68 5.62 -28.17
CA SER A 31 8.49 7.06 -28.24
C SER A 31 8.18 7.45 -29.69
N PRO A 32 7.24 8.39 -29.93
CA PRO A 32 6.95 8.82 -31.29
C PRO A 32 8.19 9.40 -31.98
N PRO A 33 8.43 9.10 -33.27
CA PRO A 33 9.66 9.45 -34.00
C PRO A 33 9.90 10.95 -34.16
N ASP A 34 8.89 11.80 -33.93
CA ASP A 34 8.94 13.21 -34.32
C ASP A 34 9.65 14.12 -33.32
N GLY A 35 10.09 13.65 -32.15
CA GLY A 35 10.85 14.46 -31.18
C GLY A 35 10.14 15.72 -30.67
N ARG A 36 8.93 16.02 -31.17
CA ARG A 36 8.05 17.05 -30.65
C ARG A 36 7.62 16.56 -29.28
N ALA A 37 7.92 17.36 -28.27
CA ALA A 37 7.19 17.33 -27.02
C ALA A 37 5.71 17.44 -27.40
N VAL A 38 5.03 16.29 -27.52
CA VAL A 38 3.59 16.29 -27.66
C VAL A 38 3.14 16.83 -26.32
N ASN A 39 2.68 18.08 -26.31
CA ASN A 39 2.15 18.73 -25.12
C ASN A 39 1.03 17.91 -24.46
N ASN A 40 0.51 16.90 -25.17
CA ASN A 40 -0.30 15.80 -24.66
C ASN A 40 0.43 14.44 -24.79
N PRO A 41 1.11 13.98 -23.73
CA PRO A 41 1.34 12.56 -23.46
C PRO A 41 0.24 11.61 -23.97
N GLN A 42 0.55 10.67 -24.87
CA GLN A 42 -0.35 9.53 -25.14
C GLN A 42 -0.49 8.64 -23.90
N ALA A 43 -1.67 8.02 -23.71
CA ALA A 43 -1.97 7.07 -22.65
C ALA A 43 -0.94 5.93 -22.61
N GLY A 44 -0.40 5.64 -21.42
CA GLY A 44 0.52 4.51 -21.22
C GLY A 44 2.00 4.82 -21.42
N VAL A 45 2.40 6.08 -21.63
CA VAL A 45 3.81 6.48 -21.65
C VAL A 45 4.34 6.62 -20.21
N PRO A 46 5.44 5.95 -19.82
CA PRO A 46 6.03 6.10 -18.49
C PRO A 46 6.33 7.57 -18.15
N ARG A 47 5.86 8.02 -16.98
CA ARG A 47 6.10 9.37 -16.45
C ARG A 47 6.94 9.30 -15.18
N ILE A 48 7.78 10.30 -15.00
CA ILE A 48 8.55 10.47 -13.76
C ILE A 48 7.73 11.36 -12.84
N TYR A 49 7.37 10.84 -11.67
CA TYR A 49 6.74 11.64 -10.62
C TYR A 49 7.84 12.25 -9.75
N THR A 50 8.08 13.55 -9.92
CA THR A 50 9.06 14.32 -9.13
C THR A 50 8.41 15.10 -7.99
N THR A 51 7.10 15.28 -8.03
CA THR A 51 6.32 15.98 -7.01
C THR A 51 4.95 15.35 -6.79
N TYR A 52 4.28 15.72 -5.70
CA TYR A 52 2.88 15.44 -5.44
C TYR A 52 2.20 16.64 -4.77
N ILE A 53 0.87 16.68 -4.86
CA ILE A 53 0.04 17.72 -4.24
C ILE A 53 -0.54 17.18 -2.95
N THR A 54 -0.30 17.88 -1.85
CA THR A 54 -0.84 17.56 -0.52
C THR A 54 -2.29 18.03 -0.35
N GLU A 55 -2.95 17.64 0.73
CA GLU A 55 -4.34 18.03 1.00
C GLU A 55 -4.53 19.56 1.16
N ASP A 56 -3.53 20.26 1.70
CA ASP A 56 -3.47 21.72 1.77
C ASP A 56 -3.07 22.39 0.45
N LYS A 57 -3.03 21.62 -0.64
CA LYS A 57 -2.68 22.03 -2.01
C LYS A 57 -1.25 22.54 -2.17
N ALA A 58 -0.36 22.20 -1.23
CA ALA A 58 1.06 22.47 -1.40
C ALA A 58 1.71 21.41 -2.33
N GLU A 59 2.71 21.83 -3.09
CA GLU A 59 3.52 20.91 -3.89
C GLU A 59 4.73 20.45 -3.07
N GLN A 60 4.92 19.13 -2.96
CA GLN A 60 6.04 18.53 -2.25
C GLN A 60 6.87 17.65 -3.18
N SER A 61 8.18 17.60 -2.95
CA SER A 61 9.10 16.73 -3.69
C SER A 61 8.78 15.25 -3.44
N LEU A 62 8.85 14.45 -4.50
CA LEU A 62 8.67 13.01 -4.48
C LEU A 62 9.91 12.33 -5.06
N ARG A 63 10.51 11.43 -4.28
CA ARG A 63 11.66 10.63 -4.72
C ARG A 63 11.45 9.17 -4.34
N PHE A 64 11.35 8.34 -5.36
CA PHE A 64 11.24 6.89 -5.25
C PHE A 64 12.61 6.34 -4.85
N LEU A 65 12.65 5.54 -3.79
CA LEU A 65 13.87 4.91 -3.31
C LEU A 65 13.99 3.49 -3.84
N ARG A 66 12.96 2.68 -3.57
CA ARG A 66 12.91 1.26 -3.96
C ARG A 66 11.47 0.77 -4.06
N PRO A 67 11.22 -0.28 -4.84
CA PRO A 67 9.95 -0.99 -4.74
C PRO A 67 9.74 -1.57 -3.33
N LEU A 68 8.48 -1.68 -2.91
CA LEU A 68 8.14 -2.34 -1.64
C LEU A 68 8.43 -3.84 -1.70
N THR A 69 8.11 -4.48 -2.82
CA THR A 69 8.40 -5.90 -3.10
C THR A 69 9.13 -6.01 -4.43
N GLU A 70 10.18 -6.84 -4.49
CA GLU A 70 10.92 -7.09 -5.72
C GLU A 70 10.31 -8.23 -6.56
N ARG A 71 9.13 -8.76 -6.17
CA ARG A 71 8.47 -9.86 -6.87
C ARG A 71 7.70 -9.37 -8.09
N LEU A 72 7.63 -10.22 -9.11
CA LEU A 72 6.79 -10.02 -10.31
C LEU A 72 5.34 -10.44 -10.03
N PRO A 73 4.34 -9.82 -10.70
CA PRO A 73 4.45 -8.70 -11.64
C PRO A 73 4.94 -7.40 -10.98
N GLN A 74 5.49 -6.48 -11.80
CA GLN A 74 6.21 -5.29 -11.31
C GLN A 74 5.41 -4.52 -10.25
N PRO A 75 6.07 -4.10 -9.16
CA PRO A 75 5.41 -3.47 -8.02
C PRO A 75 4.84 -2.11 -8.39
N LEU A 76 3.55 -1.91 -8.12
CA LEU A 76 2.90 -0.60 -8.13
C LEU A 76 3.07 0.14 -6.79
N LEU A 77 3.94 -0.37 -5.91
CA LEU A 77 4.17 0.10 -4.55
C LEU A 77 5.65 0.42 -4.36
N PHE A 78 5.95 1.65 -3.93
CA PHE A 78 7.32 2.14 -3.79
C PHE A 78 7.52 2.86 -2.46
N VAL A 79 8.63 2.58 -1.79
CA VAL A 79 9.08 3.35 -0.62
C VAL A 79 9.86 4.56 -1.12
N THR A 80 9.65 5.71 -0.48
CA THR A 80 10.32 6.98 -0.79
C THR A 80 11.48 7.24 0.16
N SER A 81 12.30 8.25 -0.16
CA SER A 81 13.40 8.69 0.74
C SER A 81 12.93 9.36 2.03
N ALA A 82 11.62 9.63 2.17
CA ALA A 82 11.03 10.25 3.36
C ALA A 82 10.18 9.25 4.17
N ASP A 83 10.44 7.95 4.02
CA ASP A 83 9.69 6.86 4.67
C ASP A 83 8.17 6.95 4.44
N LYS A 84 7.77 7.32 3.22
CA LYS A 84 6.39 7.27 2.72
C LYS A 84 6.24 6.15 1.69
N LEU A 85 5.03 5.63 1.56
CA LEU A 85 4.65 4.67 0.53
C LEU A 85 3.96 5.40 -0.62
N VAL A 86 4.31 5.04 -1.86
CA VAL A 86 3.64 5.49 -3.08
C VAL A 86 2.96 4.30 -3.72
N LYS A 87 1.65 4.42 -3.96
CA LYS A 87 0.88 3.48 -4.79
C LYS A 87 0.58 4.12 -6.14
N LEU A 88 0.97 3.45 -7.23
CA LEU A 88 0.62 3.83 -8.59
C LEU A 88 -0.68 3.10 -8.98
N VAL A 89 -1.77 3.85 -9.14
CA VAL A 89 -3.10 3.26 -9.43
C VAL A 89 -3.53 3.62 -10.84
N VAL A 90 -3.98 2.61 -11.59
CA VAL A 90 -4.65 2.79 -12.89
C VAL A 90 -6.15 2.64 -12.66
N GLY A 91 -6.90 3.74 -12.81
CA GLY A 91 -8.34 3.76 -12.58
C GLY A 91 -8.73 4.37 -11.25
N ASN A 92 -9.83 3.87 -10.67
CA ASN A 92 -10.42 4.42 -9.46
C ASN A 92 -9.66 3.96 -8.21
N TYR A 93 -9.57 4.86 -7.23
CA TYR A 93 -9.06 4.59 -5.90
C TYR A 93 -10.03 5.22 -4.91
N GLY A 94 -10.47 4.48 -3.89
CA GLY A 94 -11.45 4.96 -2.91
C GLY A 94 -10.83 5.95 -1.92
N THR A 95 -10.49 7.15 -2.38
CA THR A 95 -9.82 8.18 -1.56
C THR A 95 -10.67 8.62 -0.37
N GLU A 96 -11.98 8.64 -0.53
CA GLU A 96 -12.96 9.07 0.44
C GLU A 96 -13.00 8.07 1.60
N VAL A 97 -13.08 6.77 1.29
CA VAL A 97 -13.05 5.69 2.27
C VAL A 97 -11.69 5.65 2.99
N HIS A 98 -10.59 5.81 2.24
CA HIS A 98 -9.24 5.87 2.81
C HIS A 98 -9.13 7.03 3.81
N ARG A 99 -9.51 8.25 3.41
CA ARG A 99 -9.47 9.43 4.30
C ARG A 99 -10.35 9.27 5.52
N LEU A 100 -11.55 8.72 5.37
CA LEU A 100 -12.45 8.46 6.49
C LEU A 100 -11.77 7.55 7.50
N LEU A 101 -11.31 6.38 7.08
CA LEU A 101 -10.66 5.45 7.99
C LEU A 101 -9.36 6.04 8.57
N ALA A 102 -8.59 6.81 7.79
CA ALA A 102 -7.38 7.46 8.29
C ALA A 102 -7.68 8.48 9.40
N LYS A 103 -8.76 9.27 9.25
CA LYS A 103 -9.24 10.20 10.28
C LYS A 103 -9.59 9.49 11.60
N HIS A 104 -10.13 8.28 11.52
CA HIS A 104 -10.42 7.43 12.68
C HIS A 104 -9.23 6.57 13.13
N GLN A 105 -8.04 6.79 12.57
CA GLN A 105 -6.85 5.99 12.84
C GLN A 105 -7.08 4.49 12.58
N PHE A 106 -7.81 4.17 11.51
CA PHE A 106 -8.03 2.82 11.01
C PHE A 106 -7.44 2.60 9.62
N ALA A 107 -6.77 3.59 9.03
CA ALA A 107 -6.00 3.44 7.81
C ALA A 107 -4.71 4.28 7.88
N PRO A 108 -3.68 3.98 7.06
CA PRO A 108 -2.49 4.82 6.98
C PRO A 108 -2.87 6.25 6.56
N ALA A 109 -2.16 7.26 7.05
CA ALA A 109 -2.42 8.64 6.61
C ALA A 109 -2.23 8.78 5.08
N LEU A 110 -3.17 9.43 4.40
CA LEU A 110 -3.04 9.80 2.98
C LEU A 110 -2.49 11.22 2.89
N TYR A 111 -1.24 11.37 2.45
CA TYR A 111 -0.58 12.68 2.39
C TYR A 111 -0.95 13.50 1.17
N GLY A 112 -1.35 12.85 0.08
CA GLY A 112 -1.69 13.52 -1.16
C GLY A 112 -1.55 12.64 -2.39
N GLN A 113 -1.62 13.26 -3.56
CA GLN A 113 -1.56 12.54 -4.83
C GLN A 113 -0.90 13.36 -5.94
N ARG A 114 -0.46 12.68 -7.00
CA ARG A 114 -0.11 13.29 -8.28
C ARG A 114 -0.85 12.58 -9.39
N CYS A 115 -1.73 13.32 -10.06
CA CYS A 115 -2.32 12.89 -11.31
C CYS A 115 -1.51 13.50 -12.47
N LEU A 116 -1.04 12.67 -13.39
CA LEU A 116 -0.46 13.10 -14.64
C LEU A 116 -1.34 12.52 -15.75
N GLU A 117 -1.65 13.35 -16.74
CA GLU A 117 -2.41 12.88 -17.90
C GLU A 117 -1.75 11.63 -18.48
N SER A 118 -2.57 10.64 -18.83
CA SER A 118 -2.11 9.43 -19.51
C SER A 118 -1.18 8.52 -18.69
N ALA A 119 -1.07 8.74 -17.38
CA ALA A 119 -0.27 7.93 -16.46
C ALA A 119 -1.07 7.48 -15.22
N PRO A 120 -0.63 6.43 -14.50
CA PRO A 120 -1.21 6.08 -13.20
C PRO A 120 -1.26 7.27 -12.25
N THR A 121 -2.26 7.32 -11.37
CA THR A 121 -2.25 8.31 -10.28
C THR A 121 -1.33 7.80 -9.18
N ALA A 122 -0.38 8.63 -8.75
CA ALA A 122 0.50 8.33 -7.64
C ALA A 122 -0.12 8.82 -6.33
N TYR A 123 -0.52 7.90 -5.46
CA TYR A 123 -1.01 8.21 -4.11
C TYR A 123 0.13 8.08 -3.10
N VAL A 124 0.37 9.12 -2.31
CA VAL A 124 1.43 9.17 -1.31
C VAL A 124 0.81 9.01 0.07
N MET A 125 1.21 7.98 0.79
CA MET A 125 0.62 7.59 2.08
C MET A 125 1.69 7.17 3.10
N GLU A 126 1.28 7.04 4.35
CA GLU A 126 2.12 6.53 5.43
C GLU A 126 2.66 5.13 5.08
N PHE A 127 3.97 4.95 5.34
CA PHE A 127 4.59 3.64 5.20
C PHE A 127 4.46 2.86 6.51
N LEU A 128 3.61 1.83 6.50
CA LEU A 128 3.50 0.89 7.60
C LEU A 128 4.69 -0.08 7.56
N SER A 129 5.77 0.28 8.25
CA SER A 129 7.01 -0.52 8.25
C SER A 129 6.84 -1.87 8.94
N PRO A 130 7.48 -2.94 8.44
CA PRO A 130 7.49 -4.22 9.13
C PRO A 130 8.15 -4.11 10.51
N PRO A 131 7.79 -4.99 11.47
CA PRO A 131 8.40 -4.97 12.79
C PRO A 131 9.89 -5.28 12.73
N THR A 132 10.64 -4.72 13.68
CA THR A 132 12.08 -4.98 13.84
C THR A 132 12.36 -5.37 15.29
N LEU A 133 13.56 -5.89 15.56
CA LEU A 133 13.98 -6.21 16.93
C LEU A 133 13.92 -5.02 17.92
N LYS A 134 13.89 -3.78 17.42
CA LYS A 134 13.99 -2.57 18.25
C LYS A 134 12.75 -1.67 18.19
N LYS A 135 11.83 -1.93 17.25
CA LYS A 135 10.67 -1.07 17.00
C LYS A 135 9.47 -1.93 16.63
N SER A 136 8.30 -1.55 17.15
CA SER A 136 7.03 -2.08 16.67
C SER A 136 6.90 -1.85 15.17
N GLY A 137 6.06 -2.66 14.55
CA GLY A 137 5.72 -2.50 13.15
C GLY A 137 4.47 -3.27 12.81
N TRP A 138 4.22 -3.42 11.52
CA TRP A 138 2.94 -3.86 11.01
C TRP A 138 3.07 -5.20 10.29
N VAL A 139 2.17 -6.13 10.61
CA VAL A 139 2.02 -7.42 9.93
C VAL A 139 0.59 -7.56 9.43
N THR A 140 0.36 -8.28 8.34
CA THR A 140 -1.02 -8.54 7.90
C THR A 140 -1.70 -9.50 8.88
N LEU A 141 -3.03 -9.40 9.03
CA LEU A 141 -3.77 -10.38 9.82
C LEU A 141 -3.58 -11.80 9.27
N PHE A 142 -3.48 -11.94 7.95
CA PHE A 142 -3.19 -13.23 7.33
C PHE A 142 -1.87 -13.84 7.81
N ASP A 143 -0.79 -13.05 7.83
CA ASP A 143 0.50 -13.53 8.31
C ASP A 143 0.48 -13.80 9.82
N PHE A 144 -0.24 -12.97 10.59
CA PHE A 144 -0.43 -13.16 12.02
C PHE A 144 -1.17 -14.48 12.35
N PHE A 145 -2.23 -14.81 11.62
CA PHE A 145 -2.94 -16.09 11.79
C PHE A 145 -2.18 -17.31 11.26
N LYS A 146 -1.09 -17.10 10.50
CA LYS A 146 -0.21 -18.16 10.00
C LYS A 146 1.01 -18.43 10.89
N LEU A 147 1.12 -17.74 12.02
CA LEU A 147 2.21 -17.95 12.95
C LEU A 147 2.18 -19.38 13.50
N LYS A 148 3.38 -19.90 13.81
CA LYS A 148 3.54 -21.25 14.38
C LYS A 148 3.10 -21.36 15.83
N ASP A 149 2.96 -20.22 16.51
CA ASP A 149 2.43 -20.14 17.87
C ASP A 149 0.91 -20.10 17.78
N GLU A 150 0.27 -21.27 17.87
CA GLU A 150 -1.18 -21.43 17.69
C GLU A 150 -2.00 -20.75 18.82
N ASP A 151 -1.38 -20.49 19.97
CA ASP A 151 -2.05 -19.88 21.12
C ASP A 151 -2.17 -18.36 20.98
N LEU A 152 -1.21 -17.72 20.29
CA LEU A 152 -1.16 -16.27 20.18
C LEU A 152 -2.39 -15.69 19.44
N PRO A 153 -2.80 -16.17 18.24
CA PRO A 153 -3.98 -15.64 17.58
C PRO A 153 -5.27 -15.91 18.35
N THR A 154 -5.37 -17.08 19.00
CA THR A 154 -6.51 -17.45 19.84
C THR A 154 -6.66 -16.49 21.02
N ARG A 155 -5.55 -16.12 21.66
CA ARG A 155 -5.51 -15.18 22.79
C ARG A 155 -6.02 -13.78 22.43
N TYR A 156 -5.75 -13.30 21.22
CA TYR A 156 -6.11 -11.94 20.79
C TYR A 156 -7.35 -11.88 19.89
N ALA A 157 -7.96 -13.02 19.56
CA ALA A 157 -9.10 -13.09 18.64
C ALA A 157 -10.25 -12.15 19.03
N ASN A 158 -10.62 -12.09 20.31
CA ASN A 158 -11.71 -11.22 20.76
C ASN A 158 -11.35 -9.72 20.66
N ALA A 159 -10.10 -9.34 20.96
CA ALA A 159 -9.64 -7.96 20.83
C ALA A 159 -9.58 -7.52 19.36
N ILE A 160 -9.12 -8.41 18.47
CA ILE A 160 -9.14 -8.20 17.02
C ILE A 160 -10.58 -8.03 16.54
N ARG A 161 -11.50 -8.89 16.97
CA ARG A 161 -12.92 -8.81 16.59
C ARG A 161 -13.54 -7.46 17.00
N ILE A 162 -13.34 -7.03 18.24
CA ILE A 162 -13.85 -5.73 18.70
C ILE A 162 -13.32 -4.57 17.85
N ALA A 163 -12.02 -4.60 17.50
CA ALA A 163 -11.43 -3.58 16.65
C ALA A 163 -11.99 -3.61 15.21
N LEU A 164 -12.25 -4.80 14.68
CA LEU A 164 -12.91 -4.96 13.37
C LEU A 164 -14.35 -4.46 13.39
N ASP A 165 -15.12 -4.78 14.42
CA ASP A 165 -16.50 -4.32 14.60
C ASP A 165 -16.54 -2.78 14.58
N HIS A 166 -15.60 -2.11 15.29
CA HIS A 166 -15.50 -0.64 15.25
C HIS A 166 -15.16 -0.08 13.86
N ILE A 167 -14.31 -0.75 13.09
CA ILE A 167 -13.99 -0.35 11.72
C ILE A 167 -15.24 -0.44 10.84
N LEU A 168 -16.01 -1.52 10.99
CA LEU A 168 -17.25 -1.75 10.25
C LEU A 168 -18.32 -0.71 10.64
N ASP A 169 -18.46 -0.40 11.92
CA ASP A 169 -19.40 0.61 12.41
C ASP A 169 -19.12 1.98 11.79
N VAL A 170 -17.84 2.41 11.76
CA VAL A 170 -17.45 3.69 11.12
C VAL A 170 -17.79 3.72 9.63
N MET A 171 -17.53 2.64 8.89
CA MET A 171 -17.88 2.56 7.47
C MET A 171 -19.39 2.54 7.24
N GLN A 172 -20.13 1.83 8.10
CA GLN A 172 -21.58 1.73 8.01
C GLN A 172 -22.28 3.06 8.30
N ASP A 173 -21.83 3.80 9.30
CA ASP A 173 -22.39 5.10 9.68
C ASP A 173 -22.24 6.12 8.55
N GLU A 174 -21.13 6.06 7.83
CA GLU A 174 -20.82 6.95 6.69
C GLU A 174 -21.26 6.38 5.33
N LYS A 175 -21.90 5.20 5.31
CA LYS A 175 -22.36 4.50 4.09
C LYS A 175 -21.23 4.30 3.07
N MET A 176 -20.13 3.73 3.52
CA MET A 176 -18.97 3.42 2.70
C MET A 176 -18.64 1.94 2.78
N VAL A 177 -18.01 1.41 1.73
CA VAL A 177 -17.53 0.03 1.69
C VAL A 177 -16.10 -0.03 1.18
N HIS A 178 -15.32 -0.97 1.70
CA HIS A 178 -13.95 -1.22 1.24
C HIS A 178 -13.88 -2.07 -0.05
N GLY A 179 -14.90 -2.89 -0.31
CA GLY A 179 -14.99 -3.79 -1.47
C GLY A 179 -14.12 -5.06 -1.41
N ASP A 180 -12.92 -4.99 -0.84
CA ASP A 180 -12.00 -6.13 -0.66
C ASP A 180 -11.48 -6.26 0.79
N LEU A 181 -12.37 -6.22 1.78
CA LEU A 181 -11.97 -6.37 3.18
C LEU A 181 -11.66 -7.85 3.50
N ARG A 182 -10.38 -8.18 3.56
CA ARG A 182 -9.86 -9.54 3.82
C ARG A 182 -8.61 -9.46 4.71
N PRO A 183 -8.18 -10.57 5.35
CA PRO A 183 -7.03 -10.55 6.27
C PRO A 183 -5.72 -10.01 5.70
N ASN A 184 -5.49 -10.09 4.38
CA ASN A 184 -4.30 -9.52 3.73
C ASN A 184 -4.33 -7.99 3.67
N ASN A 185 -5.53 -7.40 3.70
CA ASN A 185 -5.77 -5.98 3.54
C ASN A 185 -6.02 -5.29 4.90
N ILE A 186 -5.70 -6.00 5.99
CA ILE A 186 -5.80 -5.49 7.37
C ILE A 186 -4.47 -5.78 8.03
N MET A 187 -3.83 -4.75 8.56
CA MET A 187 -2.56 -4.84 9.27
C MET A 187 -2.77 -4.63 10.77
N LEU A 188 -1.98 -5.35 11.55
CA LEU A 188 -1.95 -5.34 13.01
C LEU A 188 -0.60 -4.79 13.47
N GLU A 189 -0.61 -3.81 14.38
CA GLU A 189 0.62 -3.34 15.00
C GLU A 189 1.10 -4.37 16.03
N VAL A 190 2.35 -4.80 15.92
CA VAL A 190 2.98 -5.77 16.81
C VAL A 190 4.29 -5.24 17.36
N ILE A 191 4.58 -5.60 18.62
CA ILE A 191 5.86 -5.40 19.28
C ILE A 191 6.81 -6.49 18.79
N ASP A 192 8.02 -6.06 18.45
CA ASP A 192 9.17 -6.90 18.11
C ASP A 192 8.90 -8.01 17.06
N SER A 193 9.84 -8.94 16.88
CA SER A 193 9.70 -10.06 15.95
C SER A 193 8.82 -11.19 16.46
N GLY A 194 8.43 -11.15 17.73
CA GLY A 194 7.54 -12.10 18.39
C GLY A 194 6.06 -11.88 18.06
N ASN A 195 5.74 -10.86 17.25
CA ASN A 195 4.40 -10.57 16.74
C ASN A 195 3.34 -10.36 17.83
N THR A 196 3.76 -9.93 19.03
CA THR A 196 2.81 -9.67 20.12
C THR A 196 2.07 -8.37 19.81
N PRO A 197 0.72 -8.35 19.73
CA PRO A 197 -0.03 -7.14 19.42
C PRO A 197 0.25 -5.99 20.39
N VAL A 198 0.36 -4.78 19.85
CA VAL A 198 0.37 -3.56 20.68
C VAL A 198 -1.05 -3.32 21.18
N CYS A 199 -1.25 -3.48 22.49
CA CYS A 199 -2.51 -3.18 23.17
C CYS A 199 -2.43 -1.80 23.84
N SER A 200 -3.55 -1.08 23.87
CA SER A 200 -3.72 0.12 24.70
C SER A 200 -4.52 -0.22 25.96
N ASP A 201 -4.12 0.36 27.10
CA ASP A 201 -4.60 -0.04 28.44
C ASP A 201 -6.06 0.31 28.75
N GLU A 202 -6.77 1.06 27.89
CA GLU A 202 -8.14 1.48 28.17
C GLU A 202 -9.03 1.33 26.93
N LYS A 203 -9.84 0.26 26.89
CA LYS A 203 -10.98 0.03 25.98
C LYS A 203 -10.71 -0.06 24.46
N GLN A 204 -9.51 0.27 24.00
CA GLN A 204 -9.06 0.03 22.63
C GLN A 204 -8.19 -1.22 22.65
N GLY A 205 -8.70 -2.31 22.08
CA GLY A 205 -8.04 -3.62 22.04
C GLY A 205 -6.71 -3.57 21.30
N VAL A 206 -6.68 -4.08 20.08
CA VAL A 206 -5.48 -4.07 19.23
C VAL A 206 -5.55 -2.94 18.20
N LYS A 207 -4.40 -2.46 17.75
CA LYS A 207 -4.33 -1.45 16.69
C LYS A 207 -4.37 -2.07 15.31
N LEU A 208 -5.43 -1.76 14.56
CA LEU A 208 -5.61 -2.21 13.18
C LEU A 208 -5.48 -1.05 12.19
N ARG A 209 -5.03 -1.38 10.97
CA ARG A 209 -4.99 -0.49 9.80
C ARG A 209 -5.51 -1.25 8.59
N VAL A 210 -6.57 -0.76 7.98
CA VAL A 210 -7.08 -1.19 6.68
C VAL A 210 -6.22 -0.57 5.59
N VAL A 211 -5.86 -1.38 4.60
CA VAL A 211 -5.05 -1.00 3.44
C VAL A 211 -5.72 -1.51 2.16
N ASP A 212 -5.26 -1.03 1.01
CA ASP A 212 -5.71 -1.47 -0.33
C ASP A 212 -7.14 -1.06 -0.75
N PHE A 213 -7.35 0.25 -0.89
CA PHE A 213 -8.63 0.89 -1.22
C PHE A 213 -9.00 0.89 -2.73
N ASP A 214 -8.48 -0.02 -3.55
CA ASP A 214 -8.76 -0.03 -5.01
C ASP A 214 -10.21 -0.37 -5.35
N TRP A 215 -10.90 -1.05 -4.44
CA TRP A 215 -12.30 -1.48 -4.58
C TRP A 215 -13.24 -0.72 -3.64
N ALA A 216 -12.72 0.33 -2.99
CA ALA A 216 -13.47 1.07 -1.99
C ALA A 216 -14.32 2.16 -2.66
N GLU A 217 -15.55 2.30 -2.21
CA GLU A 217 -16.52 3.23 -2.79
C GLU A 217 -17.53 3.72 -1.75
N MET A 218 -18.20 4.82 -2.07
CA MET A 218 -19.40 5.22 -1.34
C MET A 218 -20.55 4.30 -1.74
N GLU A 219 -21.27 3.83 -0.75
CA GLU A 219 -22.39 2.93 -0.99
C GLU A 219 -23.68 3.72 -1.19
N HIS A 220 -24.33 3.45 -2.32
CA HIS A 220 -25.58 4.09 -2.66
C HIS A 220 -26.83 3.33 -2.12
N ASP A 221 -26.69 2.09 -1.61
CA ASP A 221 -27.83 1.27 -1.13
C ASP A 221 -27.51 0.35 0.08
N ARG A 222 -28.21 0.56 1.21
CA ARG A 222 -28.00 -0.11 2.51
C ARG A 222 -28.30 -1.62 2.54
N ARG A 223 -29.08 -2.16 1.58
CA ARG A 223 -29.42 -3.61 1.55
C ARG A 223 -28.24 -4.49 1.16
N LEU A 224 -27.31 -3.95 0.37
CA LEU A 224 -26.18 -4.72 -0.14
C LEU A 224 -25.13 -4.97 0.94
N VAL A 225 -24.95 -4.06 1.91
CA VAL A 225 -24.12 -4.29 3.10
C VAL A 225 -24.49 -5.56 3.84
N GLN A 226 -25.75 -5.69 4.24
CA GLN A 226 -26.18 -6.81 5.09
C GLN A 226 -26.06 -8.13 4.35
N GLU A 227 -26.37 -8.16 3.04
CA GLU A 227 -26.14 -9.35 2.22
C GLU A 227 -24.66 -9.65 1.97
N TRP A 228 -23.82 -8.63 1.76
CA TRP A 228 -22.39 -8.78 1.54
C TRP A 228 -21.69 -9.29 2.81
N MET A 229 -22.04 -8.72 3.96
CA MET A 229 -21.56 -9.14 5.27
C MET A 229 -22.01 -10.57 5.60
N SER A 230 -23.29 -10.92 5.41
CA SER A 230 -23.78 -12.27 5.74
C SER A 230 -23.21 -13.36 4.83
N LYS A 231 -22.89 -13.03 3.56
CA LYS A 231 -22.33 -14.00 2.60
C LYS A 231 -20.84 -14.28 2.82
N ARG A 232 -20.06 -13.31 3.33
CA ARG A 232 -18.60 -13.44 3.50
C ARG A 232 -18.15 -13.73 4.93
N PHE A 233 -18.96 -13.41 5.93
CA PHE A 233 -18.69 -13.73 7.34
C PHE A 233 -19.89 -14.48 7.97
N PRO A 234 -20.14 -15.73 7.54
CA PRO A 234 -21.35 -16.47 7.93
C PRO A 234 -21.43 -16.83 9.43
N SER A 235 -20.38 -16.63 10.21
CA SER A 235 -20.35 -16.94 11.65
C SER A 235 -20.62 -15.73 12.56
N MET A 236 -21.12 -14.60 12.03
CA MET A 236 -21.43 -13.39 12.80
C MET A 236 -22.92 -13.14 13.03
N TYR A 237 -23.79 -14.09 12.67
CA TYR A 237 -25.22 -14.07 13.01
C TYR A 237 -25.67 -15.43 13.58
#